data_AF-A0A1M5KV11-F1
#
_entry.id   AF-A0A1M5KV11-F1
#
_cell.length_a   1.000
_cell.length_b   1.000
_cell.length_c   1.000
_cell.angle_alpha   90.00
_cell.angle_beta   90.00
_cell.angle_gamma   90.00
#
_symmetry.space_group_name_H-M   'P 1'
#
loop_
_entity.id
_entity.type
_entity.pdbx_description
1 polymer ?
#
loop_
_entity_poly.entity_id
_entity_poly.type
_entity_poly.pdbx_seq_one_letter_code
_entity_poly.pdbx_strand_id
1 'polypeptide(L)'
;MTPDGPSSRLARNLAAESEAYGFSLATWGSGAVVVHAVGVPGVVGASAFVGGAVAGFALLAAVAFEGLFVETERGDRSLAIVSTVHVLATTGTVLVVHAVVTVVDGRLPEPPALFAAGVAVTVSYNLLLTTEDLLGRVAAERE
;
A
#
# COMPACT_ATOMS: atom_id res chain seq x y z
N MET A 1 19.97 -17.61 -29.47
CA MET A 1 19.03 -16.50 -29.74
C MET A 1 18.85 -15.76 -28.42
N THR A 2 19.53 -14.62 -28.21
CA THR A 2 19.59 -13.94 -26.91
C THR A 2 18.38 -13.00 -26.72
N PRO A 3 17.47 -13.25 -25.77
CA PRO A 3 16.28 -12.43 -25.55
C PRO A 3 16.57 -11.19 -24.66
N ASP A 4 17.75 -10.59 -24.77
CA ASP A 4 18.22 -9.53 -23.86
C ASP A 4 18.49 -8.20 -24.56
N GLY A 5 17.48 -7.69 -25.29
CA GLY A 5 17.48 -6.30 -25.74
C GLY A 5 17.28 -5.32 -24.57
N PRO A 6 17.65 -4.03 -24.73
CA PRO A 6 17.44 -3.01 -23.70
C PRO A 6 15.98 -2.93 -23.20
N SER A 7 15.00 -3.14 -24.08
CA SER A 7 13.58 -3.15 -23.75
C SER A 7 13.17 -4.33 -22.87
N SER A 8 13.69 -5.53 -23.11
CA SER A 8 13.37 -6.70 -22.27
C SER A 8 14.01 -6.60 -20.89
N ARG A 9 15.21 -6.00 -20.79
CA ARG A 9 15.84 -5.67 -19.50
C ARG A 9 15.04 -4.61 -18.74
N LEU A 10 14.61 -3.54 -19.40
CA LEU A 10 13.79 -2.49 -18.79
C LEU A 10 12.45 -3.04 -18.27
N ALA A 11 11.75 -3.85 -19.07
CA ALA A 11 10.49 -4.46 -18.66
C ALA A 11 10.64 -5.33 -17.40
N ARG A 12 11.72 -6.13 -17.32
CA ARG A 12 12.01 -6.94 -16.12
C ARG A 12 12.31 -6.09 -14.89
N ASN A 13 13.12 -5.04 -15.04
CA ASN A 13 13.44 -4.14 -13.93
C ASN A 13 12.18 -3.44 -13.42
N LEU A 14 11.36 -2.90 -14.31
CA LEU A 14 10.10 -2.24 -13.95
C LEU A 14 9.14 -3.21 -13.24
N ALA A 15 9.03 -4.46 -13.70
CA ALA A 15 8.19 -5.45 -13.04
C ALA A 15 8.68 -5.73 -11.61
N ALA A 16 9.98 -5.96 -11.43
CA ALA A 16 10.57 -6.22 -10.11
C ALA A 16 10.46 -5.02 -9.17
N GLU A 17 10.67 -3.81 -9.69
CA GLU A 17 10.57 -2.57 -8.92
C GLU A 17 9.13 -2.25 -8.53
N SER A 18 8.15 -2.49 -9.42
CA SER A 18 6.74 -2.21 -9.15
C SER A 18 6.19 -3.04 -7.99
N GLU A 19 6.55 -4.32 -7.95
CA GLU A 19 6.20 -5.23 -6.85
C GLU A 19 6.84 -4.78 -5.53
N ALA A 20 8.10 -4.33 -5.57
CA ALA A 20 8.84 -3.94 -4.38
C ALA A 20 8.47 -2.56 -3.81
N TYR A 21 8.15 -1.59 -4.68
CA TYR A 21 8.09 -0.17 -4.28
C TYR A 21 6.69 0.43 -4.14
N GLY A 22 5.63 -0.19 -4.67
CA GLY A 22 4.27 0.38 -4.61
C GLY A 22 3.84 0.77 -3.19
N PHE A 23 3.99 -0.15 -2.23
CA PHE A 23 3.66 0.10 -0.82
C PHE A 23 4.55 1.19 -0.20
N SER A 24 5.83 1.21 -0.59
CA SER A 24 6.78 2.21 -0.11
C SER A 24 6.38 3.60 -0.59
N LEU A 25 6.03 3.76 -1.86
CA LEU A 25 5.56 5.04 -2.42
C LEU A 25 4.27 5.50 -1.75
N ALA A 26 3.32 4.59 -1.53
CA ALA A 26 2.09 4.89 -0.83
C ALA A 26 2.36 5.39 0.60
N THR A 27 3.28 4.74 1.32
CA THR A 27 3.66 5.11 2.70
C THR A 27 4.34 6.46 2.75
N TRP A 28 5.35 6.70 1.91
CA TRP A 28 6.09 7.98 1.89
C TRP A 28 5.20 9.14 1.41
N GLY A 29 4.40 8.93 0.36
CA GLY A 29 3.46 9.93 -0.13
C GLY A 29 2.41 10.31 0.91
N SER A 30 1.89 9.31 1.62
CA SER A 30 0.96 9.52 2.74
C SER A 30 1.62 10.23 3.93
N GLY A 31 2.89 9.90 4.21
CA GLY A 31 3.70 10.63 5.19
C GLY A 31 3.88 12.10 4.82
N ALA A 32 4.10 12.42 3.54
CA ALA A 32 4.18 13.80 3.06
C ALA A 32 2.84 14.56 3.25
N VAL A 33 1.71 13.90 2.98
CA VAL A 33 0.37 14.46 3.25
C VAL A 33 0.16 14.75 4.73
N VAL A 34 0.54 13.81 5.59
CA VAL A 34 0.49 13.98 7.05
C VAL A 34 1.34 15.17 7.49
N VAL A 35 2.60 15.25 7.03
CA VAL A 35 3.51 16.35 7.37
C VAL A 35 2.97 17.69 6.89
N HIS A 36 2.34 17.73 5.72
CA HIS A 36 1.69 18.95 5.23
C HIS A 36 0.55 19.41 6.15
N ALA A 37 -0.23 18.48 6.69
CA ALA A 37 -1.39 18.78 7.50
C ALA A 37 -1.04 19.17 8.96
N VAL A 38 -0.12 18.45 9.59
CA VAL A 38 0.15 18.60 11.04
C VAL A 38 1.58 19.07 11.37
N GLY A 39 2.42 19.30 10.37
CA GLY A 39 3.85 19.57 10.56
C GLY A 39 4.66 18.29 10.78
N VAL A 40 5.94 18.44 11.14
CA VAL A 40 6.83 17.29 11.38
C VAL A 40 6.48 16.64 12.72
N PRO A 41 6.00 15.37 12.75
CA PRO A 41 5.63 14.73 13.99
C PRO A 41 6.83 14.53 14.91
N GLY A 42 6.61 14.64 16.22
CA GLY A 42 7.57 14.18 17.23
C GLY A 42 7.68 12.66 17.27
N VAL A 43 8.57 12.13 18.12
CA VAL A 43 8.79 10.67 18.26
C VAL A 43 7.49 9.92 18.56
N VAL A 44 6.65 10.44 19.45
CA VAL A 44 5.36 9.81 19.80
C VAL A 44 4.42 9.74 18.59
N GLY A 45 4.33 10.83 17.82
CA GLY A 45 3.50 10.89 16.63
C GLY A 45 3.99 9.94 15.52
N ALA A 46 5.30 9.92 15.28
CA ALA A 46 5.93 8.98 14.35
C ALA A 46 5.70 7.52 14.77
N SER A 47 5.87 7.20 16.06
CA SER A 47 5.58 5.86 16.60
C SER A 47 4.10 5.50 16.48
N ALA A 48 3.19 6.46 16.66
CA ALA A 48 1.76 6.23 16.50
C ALA A 48 1.41 5.91 15.03
N PHE A 49 1.97 6.63 14.06
CA PHE A 49 1.81 6.35 12.64
C PHE A 49 2.31 4.95 12.27
N VAL A 50 3.53 4.59 12.69
CA VAL A 50 4.10 3.25 12.47
C VAL A 50 3.25 2.18 13.15
N GLY A 51 2.84 2.42 14.40
CA GLY A 51 1.99 1.51 15.16
C GLY A 51 0.63 1.27 14.47
N GLY A 52 0.05 2.33 13.89
CA GLY A 52 -1.16 2.24 13.08
C GLY A 52 -0.96 1.39 11.84
N ALA A 53 0.14 1.59 11.11
CA ALA A 53 0.46 0.80 9.93
C ALA A 53 0.62 -0.70 10.26
N VAL A 54 1.30 -1.03 11.36
CA VAL A 54 1.44 -2.40 11.87
C VAL A 54 0.09 -2.98 12.30
N ALA A 55 -0.74 -2.20 13.00
CA ALA A 55 -2.09 -2.62 13.39
C ALA A 55 -2.98 -2.90 12.17
N GLY A 56 -2.85 -2.10 11.10
CA GLY A 56 -3.52 -2.34 9.83
C GLY A 56 -3.11 -3.68 9.20
N PHE A 57 -1.82 -4.03 9.22
CA PHE A 57 -1.35 -5.33 8.76
C PHE A 57 -1.90 -6.47 9.62
N ALA A 58 -1.87 -6.32 10.94
CA ALA A 58 -2.42 -7.32 11.85
C ALA A 58 -3.92 -7.54 11.62
N LEU A 59 -4.68 -6.47 11.39
CA LEU A 59 -6.11 -6.54 11.07
C LEU A 59 -6.34 -7.30 9.76
N LEU A 60 -5.62 -6.94 8.69
CA LEU A 60 -5.73 -7.60 7.40
C LEU A 60 -5.33 -9.08 7.50
N ALA A 61 -4.25 -9.40 8.21
CA ALA A 61 -3.82 -10.77 8.42
C ALA A 61 -4.87 -11.59 9.18
N ALA A 62 -5.45 -11.04 10.25
CA ALA A 62 -6.51 -11.71 11.01
C ALA A 62 -7.75 -11.99 10.13
N VAL A 63 -8.10 -11.07 9.23
CA VAL A 63 -9.23 -11.25 8.30
C VAL A 63 -8.88 -12.24 7.18
N ALA A 64 -7.69 -12.15 6.60
CA ALA A 64 -7.30 -12.92 5.43
C ALA A 64 -6.97 -14.39 5.75
N PHE A 65 -6.46 -14.67 6.96
CA PHE A 65 -6.00 -16.00 7.35
C PHE A 65 -6.85 -16.64 8.45
N GLU A 66 -7.99 -16.03 8.82
CA GLU A 66 -8.86 -16.47 9.92
C GLU A 66 -8.12 -16.64 11.27
N GLY A 67 -6.95 -16.04 11.42
CA GLY A 67 -6.08 -16.15 12.59
C GLY A 67 -4.63 -15.71 12.31
N LEU A 68 -3.92 -15.26 13.34
CA LEU A 68 -2.55 -14.69 13.20
C LEU A 68 -1.42 -15.75 13.19
N PHE A 69 -1.74 -17.01 13.46
CA PHE A 69 -0.74 -18.07 13.67
C PHE A 69 -0.87 -19.23 12.66
N VAL A 70 -1.43 -18.96 11.48
CA VAL A 70 -1.59 -19.97 10.43
C VAL A 70 -0.32 -20.03 9.58
N GLU A 71 0.21 -21.24 9.40
CA GLU A 71 1.37 -21.50 8.53
C GLU A 71 0.92 -21.49 7.06
N THR A 72 1.64 -20.77 6.20
CA THR A 72 1.26 -20.57 4.79
C THR A 72 2.33 -21.12 3.85
N GLU A 73 1.91 -21.92 2.86
CA GLU A 73 2.76 -22.34 1.74
C GLU A 73 2.88 -21.19 0.73
N ARG A 74 4.13 -20.85 0.36
CA ARG A 74 4.43 -19.77 -0.59
C ARG A 74 4.16 -20.27 -2.01
N GLY A 75 2.95 -20.03 -2.52
CA GLY A 75 2.59 -20.37 -3.90
C GLY A 75 3.22 -19.41 -4.91
N ASP A 76 3.91 -19.96 -5.91
CA ASP A 76 4.54 -19.24 -7.02
C ASP A 76 3.44 -18.60 -7.89
N ARG A 77 3.31 -17.26 -7.89
CA ARG A 77 2.35 -16.53 -8.75
C ARG A 77 3.08 -15.91 -9.93
N SER A 78 2.74 -16.40 -11.13
CA SER A 78 3.01 -15.73 -12.40
C SER A 78 2.21 -14.42 -12.45
N LEU A 79 2.86 -13.30 -12.15
CA LEU A 79 2.30 -11.95 -12.22
C LEU A 79 2.04 -11.54 -13.67
N ALA A 80 0.78 -11.26 -14.01
CA ALA A 80 0.45 -10.56 -15.24
C ALA A 80 1.04 -9.14 -15.17
N ILE A 81 1.85 -8.79 -16.17
CA ILE A 81 2.72 -7.60 -16.27
C ILE A 81 1.95 -6.25 -16.30
N VAL A 82 0.62 -6.26 -16.17
CA VAL A 82 -0.21 -5.06 -16.37
C VAL A 82 -0.25 -4.10 -15.17
N SER A 83 0.26 -4.47 -13.98
CA SER A 83 0.30 -3.55 -12.83
C SER A 83 1.67 -2.87 -12.66
N THR A 84 2.04 -1.97 -13.56
CA THR A 84 3.41 -1.42 -13.58
C THR A 84 3.67 -0.29 -12.56
N VAL A 85 2.77 -0.01 -11.60
CA VAL A 85 3.10 0.72 -10.35
C VAL A 85 2.08 0.45 -9.23
N HIS A 86 1.15 -0.50 -9.41
CA HIS A 86 -0.10 -0.53 -8.64
C HIS A 86 -0.70 0.88 -8.53
N VAL A 87 -0.93 1.53 -9.68
CA VAL A 87 -1.18 3.00 -9.72
C VAL A 87 -2.41 3.35 -8.92
N LEU A 88 -3.44 2.51 -9.01
CA LEU A 88 -4.67 2.65 -8.24
C LEU A 88 -4.38 2.48 -6.75
N ALA A 89 -3.66 1.42 -6.37
CA ALA A 89 -3.30 1.19 -4.97
C ALA A 89 -2.46 2.33 -4.39
N THR A 90 -1.39 2.73 -5.08
CA THR A 90 -0.45 3.74 -4.64
C THR A 90 -1.12 5.12 -4.55
N THR A 91 -1.72 5.59 -5.64
CA THR A 91 -2.32 6.94 -5.68
C THR A 91 -3.60 7.01 -4.85
N GLY A 92 -4.45 5.98 -4.94
CA GLY A 92 -5.68 5.88 -4.18
C GLY A 92 -5.43 5.87 -2.67
N THR A 93 -4.37 5.19 -2.21
CA THR A 93 -3.97 5.20 -0.79
C THR A 93 -3.64 6.61 -0.31
N VAL A 94 -2.85 7.36 -1.07
CA VAL A 94 -2.49 8.75 -0.71
C VAL A 94 -3.74 9.63 -0.60
N LEU A 95 -4.70 9.45 -1.52
CA LEU A 95 -5.98 10.17 -1.48
C LEU A 95 -6.84 9.77 -0.27
N VAL A 96 -6.90 8.48 0.06
CA VAL A 96 -7.61 7.99 1.25
C VAL A 96 -7.00 8.58 2.52
N VAL A 97 -5.67 8.59 2.64
CA VAL A 97 -4.99 9.18 3.80
C VAL A 97 -5.25 10.67 3.86
N HIS A 98 -5.21 11.39 2.74
CA HIS A 98 -5.58 12.79 2.69
C HIS A 98 -7.00 13.04 3.21
N ALA A 99 -7.97 12.21 2.79
CA ALA A 99 -9.33 12.28 3.28
C ALA A 99 -9.42 12.00 4.79
N VAL A 100 -8.73 10.95 5.28
CA VAL A 100 -8.67 10.61 6.71
C VAL A 100 -8.12 11.77 7.53
N VAL A 101 -6.97 12.30 7.14
CA VAL A 101 -6.32 13.43 7.81
C VAL A 101 -7.24 14.65 7.84
N THR A 102 -7.90 14.96 6.72
CA THR A 102 -8.88 16.07 6.64
C THR A 102 -10.10 15.85 7.55
N VAL A 103 -10.54 14.60 7.72
CA VAL A 103 -11.66 14.26 8.59
C VAL A 103 -11.25 14.26 10.07
N VAL A 104 -10.01 13.97 10.43
CA VAL A 104 -9.58 13.97 11.84
C VAL A 104 -8.99 15.30 12.29
N ASP A 105 -8.65 16.19 11.35
CA ASP A 105 -8.09 17.51 11.65
C ASP A 105 -9.00 18.34 12.56
N GLY A 106 -8.40 18.89 13.63
CA GLY A 106 -9.09 19.59 14.70
C GLY A 106 -10.07 18.75 15.54
N ARG A 107 -10.31 17.47 15.21
CA ARG A 107 -11.24 16.58 15.92
C ARG A 107 -10.55 15.60 16.86
N LEU A 108 -9.32 15.19 16.54
CA LEU A 108 -8.53 14.28 17.37
C LEU A 108 -7.21 14.94 17.79
N PRO A 109 -6.64 14.56 18.95
CA PRO A 109 -5.23 14.83 19.25
C PRO A 109 -4.31 14.19 18.20
N GLU A 110 -3.08 14.70 18.08
CA GLU A 110 -2.12 14.26 17.07
C GLU A 110 -1.86 12.74 17.08
N PRO A 111 -1.55 12.06 18.21
CA PRO A 111 -1.18 10.65 18.14
C PRO A 111 -2.30 9.72 17.63
N PRO A 112 -3.56 9.82 18.09
CA PRO A 112 -4.67 9.06 17.50
C PRO A 112 -4.91 9.37 16.01
N ALA A 113 -4.77 10.64 15.59
CA ALA A 113 -4.90 11.03 14.19
C ALA A 113 -3.83 10.36 13.31
N LEU A 114 -2.58 10.37 13.78
CA LEU A 114 -1.46 9.74 13.10
C LEU A 114 -1.56 8.21 13.10
N PHE A 115 -2.04 7.60 14.18
CA PHE A 115 -2.37 6.17 14.22
C PHE A 115 -3.42 5.81 13.17
N ALA A 116 -4.51 6.58 13.09
CA ALA A 116 -5.55 6.37 12.08
C ALA A 116 -5.00 6.51 10.65
N ALA A 117 -4.14 7.50 10.39
CA ALA A 117 -3.47 7.65 9.10
C ALA A 117 -2.58 6.43 8.77
N GLY A 118 -1.82 5.91 9.73
CA GLY A 118 -1.03 4.69 9.56
C GLY A 118 -1.88 3.47 9.23
N VAL A 119 -2.99 3.25 9.95
CA VAL A 119 -3.96 2.18 9.63
C VAL A 119 -4.50 2.36 8.22
N ALA A 120 -4.88 3.58 7.86
CA ALA A 120 -5.43 3.90 6.55
C ALA A 120 -4.46 3.59 5.41
N VAL A 121 -3.17 3.91 5.55
CA VAL A 121 -2.12 3.56 4.56
C VAL A 121 -2.15 2.07 4.27
N THR A 122 -1.98 1.24 5.30
CA THR A 122 -1.86 -0.21 5.13
C THR A 122 -3.14 -0.82 4.59
N VAL A 123 -4.29 -0.47 5.18
CA VAL A 123 -5.58 -1.06 4.80
C VAL A 123 -5.95 -0.65 3.37
N SER A 124 -5.90 0.64 3.05
CA SER A 124 -6.31 1.09 1.72
C SER A 124 -5.39 0.58 0.62
N TYR A 125 -4.06 0.54 0.84
CA TYR A 125 -3.13 -0.01 -0.15
C TYR A 125 -3.45 -1.46 -0.48
N ASN A 126 -3.59 -2.32 0.53
CA ASN A 126 -3.82 -3.75 0.29
C ASN A 126 -5.22 -4.02 -0.32
N LEU A 127 -6.25 -3.26 0.06
CA LEU A 127 -7.58 -3.41 -0.53
C LEU A 127 -7.62 -2.93 -1.98
N LEU A 128 -7.01 -1.80 -2.29
CA LEU A 128 -6.93 -1.26 -3.65
C LEU A 128 -6.03 -2.12 -4.53
N LEU A 129 -4.94 -2.66 -3.99
CA LEU A 129 -4.09 -3.64 -4.66
C LEU A 129 -4.87 -4.89 -5.04
N THR A 130 -5.60 -5.46 -4.08
CA THR A 130 -6.47 -6.63 -4.35
C THR A 130 -7.51 -6.31 -5.42
N THR A 131 -8.08 -5.10 -5.40
CA THR A 131 -9.04 -4.65 -6.41
C THR A 131 -8.39 -4.53 -7.80
N GLU A 132 -7.20 -3.94 -7.89
CA GLU A 132 -6.43 -3.80 -9.12
C GLU A 132 -6.08 -5.17 -9.71
N ASP A 133 -5.65 -6.12 -8.89
CA ASP A 133 -5.38 -7.49 -9.29
C ASP A 133 -6.63 -8.21 -9.83
N LEU A 134 -7.78 -8.03 -9.18
CA LEU A 134 -9.05 -8.60 -9.63
C LEU A 134 -9.49 -8.03 -10.97
N LEU A 135 -9.38 -6.70 -11.15
CA LEU A 135 -9.71 -6.03 -12.41
C LEU A 135 -8.78 -6.49 -13.55
N GLY A 136 -7.48 -6.64 -13.27
CA GLY A 136 -6.51 -7.14 -14.25
C GLY A 136 -6.83 -8.55 -14.74
N ARG A 137 -7.27 -9.44 -13.84
CA ARG A 137 -7.67 -10.82 -14.21
C ARG A 137 -8.94 -10.84 -15.06
N VAL A 138 -9.96 -10.09 -14.67
CA VAL A 138 -11.23 -10.03 -15.41
C VAL A 138 -11.04 -9.45 -16.82
N ALA A 139 -10.12 -8.49 -16.99
CA ALA A 139 -9.78 -7.95 -18.30
C ALA A 139 -9.10 -8.99 -19.18
N ALA A 140 -8.14 -9.74 -18.64
CA ALA A 140 -7.40 -10.78 -19.37
C ALA A 140 -8.27 -11.97 -19.79
N GLU A 141 -9.30 -12.32 -19.02
CA GLU A 141 -10.25 -13.39 -19.39
C GLU A 141 -11.22 -13.00 -20.53
N ARG A 142 -11.28 -11.70 -20.88
CA ARG A 142 -12.17 -11.17 -21.93
C ARG A 142 -11.49 -10.96 -23.28
N GLU A 143 -10.17 -11.15 -23.36
CA GLU A 143 -9.36 -11.10 -24.59
C GLU A 143 -9.19 -12.50 -25.20
#